data_AF-A0A1I4ZCP7-F1
#
_entry.id   AF-A0A1I4ZCP7-F1
#
_cell.length_a   1.000
_cell.length_b   1.000
_cell.length_c   1.000
_cell.angle_alpha   90.00
_cell.angle_beta   90.00
_cell.angle_gamma   90.00
#
_symmetry.space_group_name_H-M   'P 1'
#
loop_
_entity.id
_entity.type
_entity.pdbx_description
1 polymer ?
#
loop_
_entity_poly.entity_id
_entity_poly.type
_entity_poly.pdbx_seq_one_letter_code
_entity_poly.pdbx_strand_id
1 'polypeptide(L)' 'TPLDDGDSRYQIVQRAPDGLGLTWHLRTELGAGPMALLKLRGFTLPAQIFLGEGAVQNGRFE' A
#
# COMPACT_ATOMS: atom_id res chain seq x y z
N THR A 1 25.33 1.15 10.02
CA THR A 1 24.08 0.52 10.51
C THR A 1 23.83 -0.71 9.65
N PRO A 2 23.44 -1.86 10.22
CA PRO A 2 23.08 -3.01 9.39
C PRO A 2 21.89 -2.58 8.52
N LEU A 3 22.04 -2.72 7.21
CA LEU A 3 20.95 -2.51 6.26
C LEU A 3 19.85 -3.49 6.66
N ASP A 4 18.72 -2.96 7.16
CA ASP A 4 17.56 -3.80 7.49
C ASP A 4 16.97 -4.32 6.19
N ASP A 5 17.46 -5.48 5.74
CA ASP A 5 16.97 -6.18 4.55
C ASP A 5 15.61 -6.86 4.81
N GLY A 6 15.03 -6.71 6.01
CA GLY A 6 13.76 -7.31 6.41
C GLY A 6 12.59 -6.86 5.54
N ASP A 7 12.56 -5.58 5.15
CA ASP A 7 11.54 -4.98 4.27
C ASP A 7 11.73 -5.29 2.78
N SER A 8 12.80 -6.00 2.42
CA SER A 8 13.15 -6.30 1.03
C SER A 8 12.76 -7.72 0.59
N ARG A 9 12.17 -8.54 1.46
CA ARG A 9 11.83 -9.95 1.17
C ARG A 9 10.34 -10.20 1.27
N TYR A 10 9.77 -10.79 0.23
CA TYR A 10 8.34 -11.06 0.12
C TYR A 10 8.12 -12.52 -0.27
N GLN A 11 7.11 -13.16 0.34
CA GLN A 11 6.58 -14.44 -0.12
C GLN A 11 5.24 -14.19 -0.82
N ILE A 12 5.15 -14.59 -2.07
CA ILE A 12 3.94 -14.50 -2.88
C ILE A 12 3.39 -15.92 -3.03
N VAL A 13 2.11 -16.10 -2.70
CA VAL A 13 1.41 -17.36 -2.91
C VAL A 13 0.23 -17.12 -3.85
N GLN A 14 0.23 -17.76 -5.02
CA GLN A 14 -0.94 -17.77 -5.92
C GLN A 14 -1.56 -19.15 -5.92
N ARG A 15 -2.88 -19.19 -5.89
CA ARG A 15 -3.64 -20.42 -6.06
C ARG A 15 -3.73 -20.74 -7.55
N ALA A 16 -3.19 -21.89 -7.95
CA ALA A 16 -3.33 -22.40 -9.30
C ALA A 16 -4.74 -22.97 -9.53
N PRO A 17 -5.17 -23.15 -10.80
CA PRO A 17 -6.50 -23.68 -11.12
C PRO A 17 -6.77 -25.09 -10.58
N ASP A 18 -5.72 -25.87 -10.35
CA ASP A 18 -5.77 -27.20 -9.73
C ASP A 18 -5.94 -27.15 -8.20
N GLY A 19 -6.01 -25.97 -7.61
CA GLY A 19 -6.15 -25.75 -6.18
C GLY A 19 -4.83 -25.76 -5.40
N LEU A 20 -3.70 -26.06 -6.04
CA LEU A 20 -2.39 -26.04 -5.39
C LEU A 20 -1.86 -24.60 -5.25
N GLY A 21 -1.04 -24.38 -4.22
CA GLY A 21 -0.36 -23.12 -3.99
C GLY A 21 0.97 -23.07 -4.74
N LEU A 22 1.14 -22.09 -5.63
CA LEU A 22 2.43 -21.74 -6.20
C LEU A 22 3.09 -20.68 -5.32
N THR A 23 4.30 -20.94 -4.84
CA THR A 23 5.03 -20.05 -3.92
C THR A 23 6.26 -19.46 -4.60
N TRP A 24 6.40 -18.14 -4.53
CA TRP A 24 7.56 -17.40 -5.02
C TRP A 24 8.18 -16.55 -3.91
N HIS A 25 9.50 -16.44 -3.91
CA HIS A 25 10.23 -15.54 -3.03
C HIS A 25 10.80 -14.38 -3.85
N LEU A 26 10.36 -13.17 -3.55
CA LEU A 26 10.83 -11.94 -4.17
C LEU A 26 11.81 -11.24 -3.22
N ARG A 27 12.99 -10.87 -3.74
CA ARG A 27 13.90 -9.94 -3.06
C ARG A 27 14.02 -8.65 -3.87
N THR A 28 13.80 -7.53 -3.22
CA THR A 28 13.91 -6.19 -3.82
C THR A 28 15.28 -5.60 -3.54
N GLU A 29 15.71 -4.68 -4.40
CA GLU A 29 16.98 -3.98 -4.23
C GLU A 29 16.87 -2.80 -3.24
N LEU A 30 15.71 -2.14 -3.22
CA LEU A 30 15.44 -0.99 -2.36
C LEU A 30 13.97 -0.97 -1.91
N GLY A 31 13.76 -0.86 -0.60
CA GLY A 31 12.43 -0.79 0.00
C GLY A 31 11.49 -1.88 -0.50
N ALA A 32 10.22 -1.54 -0.73
CA ALA A 32 9.23 -2.50 -1.24
C ALA A 32 9.35 -2.83 -2.74
N GLY A 33 10.34 -2.26 -3.45
CA GLY A 33 10.54 -2.44 -4.89
C GLY A 33 9.22 -2.33 -5.70
N PRO A 34 8.90 -3.28 -6.59
CA PRO A 34 7.68 -3.22 -7.39
C PRO A 34 6.39 -3.32 -6.55
N MET A 35 6.46 -3.84 -5.32
CA MET A 35 5.29 -3.94 -4.44
C MET A 35 4.80 -2.59 -3.92
N ALA A 36 5.65 -1.55 -3.97
CA ALA A 36 5.25 -0.19 -3.64
C ALA A 36 4.05 0.29 -4.48
N LEU A 37 3.93 -0.16 -5.73
CA LEU A 37 2.85 0.23 -6.64
C LEU A 37 1.47 -0.22 -6.18
N LEU A 38 1.37 -1.27 -5.35
CA LEU A 38 0.08 -1.73 -4.83
C LEU A 38 -0.61 -0.69 -3.94
N LYS A 39 0.14 0.25 -3.35
CA LYS A 39 -0.41 1.39 -2.58
C LYS A 39 -1.28 2.31 -3.43
N LEU A 40 -1.13 2.29 -4.76
CA LEU A 40 -1.92 3.10 -5.68
C LEU A 40 -3.29 2.49 -6.00
N ARG A 41 -3.57 1.25 -5.58
CA ARG A 41 -4.87 0.62 -5.83
C ARG A 41 -5.96 1.33 -5.03
N GLY A 42 -6.90 1.96 -5.74
CA GLY A 42 -7.98 2.75 -5.13
C GLY A 42 -7.52 4.09 -4.55
N PHE A 43 -6.26 4.48 -4.79
CA PHE A 43 -5.77 5.79 -4.38
C PHE A 43 -6.34 6.87 -5.29
N THR A 44 -6.88 7.93 -4.69
CA THR A 44 -7.36 9.12 -5.39
C THR A 44 -6.71 10.35 -4.79
N LEU A 45 -6.25 11.26 -5.64
CA LEU A 45 -5.73 12.54 -5.17
C LEU A 45 -6.84 13.36 -4.49
N PRO A 46 -6.55 14.04 -3.37
CA PRO A 46 -7.47 14.99 -2.78
C PRO A 46 -7.88 16.07 -3.79
N ALA A 47 -9.17 16.42 -3.81
CA ALA A 47 -9.68 17.45 -4.72
C ALA A 47 -9.19 18.87 -4.36
N GLN A 48 -8.80 19.10 -3.10
CA GLN A 48 -8.32 20.38 -2.60
C GLN A 48 -7.26 20.17 -1.53
N ILE A 49 -6.32 21.11 -1.44
CA ILE A 49 -5.24 21.10 -0.45
C ILE A 49 -5.69 21.79 0.86
N PHE A 50 -6.50 22.84 0.75
CA PHE A 50 -7.04 23.59 1.88
C PHE A 50 -8.55 23.43 1.92
N LEU A 51 -9.13 23.26 3.11
CA LEU A 51 -10.57 23.26 3.33
C LEU A 51 -11.06 24.72 3.47
N GLY A 52 -12.07 25.12 2.70
CA GLY A 52 -12.71 26.44 2.86
C GLY A 52 -13.53 26.54 4.15
N GLU A 53 -13.70 27.75 4.70
CA GLU A 53 -14.38 28.03 5.97
C GLU A 53 -15.80 27.41 6.10
N GLY A 54 -16.49 27.13 4.99
CA GLY A 54 -17.83 26.53 4.97
C GLY A 54 -17.89 25.01 5.18
N ALA A 55 -16.77 24.28 5.19
CA ALA A 55 -16.74 22.84 5.41
C ALA A 55 -16.88 22.46 6.90
N VAL A 56 -16.68 23.41 7.81
CA VAL A 56 -16.73 23.22 9.26
C VAL A 56 -18.15 23.50 9.80
N GLN A 57 -19.18 22.92 9.17
CA GLN A 57 -20.58 23.12 9.57
C GLN A 57 -21.34 21.79 9.77
N ASN A 58 -20.64 20.73 10.15
CA ASN A 58 -21.27 19.45 10.55
C ASN A 58 -20.77 19.02 11.94
N GLY A 59 -20.75 19.96 12.88
CA GLY A 59 -20.44 19.74 14.29
C GLY A 59 -21.24 20.71 15.14
N ARG A 60 -22.57 20.58 15.11
CA ARG A 60 -23.44 21.17 16.14
C ARG A 60 -23.02 20.57 17.48
N PHE A 61 -22.32 21.35 18.29
CA PHE A 61 -22.20 21.09 19.71
C PHE A 61 -23.24 21.97 20.40
N GLU A 62 -24.25 21.30 20.96
CA GLU A 62 -25.08 21.87 22.04
C GLU A 62 -24.22 22.14 23.28
#